data_AF-J9FNU5-F1
#
_entry.id   AF-J9FNU5-F1
#
_cell.length_a   1.000
_cell.length_b   1.000
_cell.length_c   1.000
_cell.angle_alpha   90.00
_cell.angle_beta   90.00
_cell.angle_gamma   90.00
#
_symmetry.space_group_name_H-M   'P 1'
#
loop_
_entity.id
_entity.type
_entity.pdbx_description
1 polymer ?
#
loop_
_entity_poly.entity_id
_entity_poly.type
_entity_poly.pdbx_seq_one_letter_code
_entity_poly.pdbx_strand_id
1 'polypeptide(L)'
;MAKHAGIEVEVFVHGALCVSVSGQCYMSAFLGGRSGNRGSCAGPCRLPFAADGSGAAHLSLKDLSAVKELPKLQAIGVASAKIEGRLRGPEYVAAAVTACKKSLAGEKYDETVLRSVFSRSGFTNAYMEGRINGSMFGVRTPEDAAASKAAMPALRELYRREMPRVPVSFTVWFDSEGVKLTARDREGNFAVAYSISAPTKAQKPQEEAIQRALAKTGGTPFELSEIHFEGDKPGFLPGSQWNEMRRSVL
;
A
#
# COMPACT_ATOMS: atom_id res chain seq x y z
N MET A 1 -6.30 -15.26 20.39
CA MET A 1 -6.60 -16.11 19.23
C MET A 1 -5.45 -16.09 18.21
N ALA A 2 -5.07 -14.95 17.60
CA ALA A 2 -3.99 -14.93 16.61
C ALA A 2 -2.61 -15.33 17.18
N LYS A 3 -2.20 -14.84 18.36
CA LYS A 3 -0.96 -15.28 19.06
C LYS A 3 -0.87 -16.79 19.34
N HIS A 4 -1.98 -17.51 19.29
CA HIS A 4 -2.03 -18.95 19.58
C HIS A 4 -2.28 -19.80 18.32
N ALA A 5 -2.34 -19.17 17.14
CA ALA A 5 -2.65 -19.86 15.89
C ALA A 5 -1.49 -20.74 15.38
N GLY A 6 -0.28 -20.56 15.91
CA GLY A 6 0.93 -21.25 15.44
C GLY A 6 1.43 -20.79 14.05
N ILE A 7 0.72 -19.86 13.43
CA ILE A 7 1.01 -19.25 12.13
C ILE A 7 0.64 -17.76 12.15
N GLU A 8 1.21 -17.00 11.21
CA GLU A 8 0.84 -15.60 11.01
C GLU A 8 -0.62 -15.49 10.55
N VAL A 9 -1.35 -14.52 11.12
CA VAL A 9 -2.76 -14.29 10.81
C VAL A 9 -2.92 -12.99 10.03
N GLU A 10 -3.57 -13.08 8.88
CA GLU A 10 -3.98 -11.95 8.05
C GLU A 10 -5.49 -11.72 8.17
N VAL A 11 -5.93 -10.47 8.26
CA VAL A 11 -7.35 -10.10 8.38
C VAL A 11 -7.69 -8.97 7.42
N PHE A 12 -8.81 -9.08 6.70
CA PHE A 12 -9.37 -7.94 5.96
C PHE A 12 -9.88 -6.88 6.94
N VAL A 13 -9.43 -5.64 6.76
CA VAL A 13 -9.80 -4.50 7.60
C VAL A 13 -10.57 -3.43 6.86
N HIS A 14 -10.56 -3.43 5.53
CA HIS A 14 -11.33 -2.46 4.76
C HIS A 14 -11.68 -2.97 3.36
N GLY A 15 -12.85 -2.56 2.86
CA GLY A 15 -13.24 -2.70 1.47
C GLY A 15 -14.45 -3.59 1.23
N ALA A 16 -14.61 -4.04 -0.01
CA ALA A 16 -15.86 -4.65 -0.45
C ALA A 16 -16.18 -5.95 0.30
N LEU A 17 -17.28 -5.98 1.07
CA LEU A 17 -17.82 -7.22 1.63
C LEU A 17 -18.63 -7.99 0.60
N CYS A 18 -18.41 -9.31 0.56
CA CYS A 18 -19.21 -10.24 -0.21
C CYS A 18 -20.38 -10.74 0.62
N VAL A 19 -21.58 -10.75 0.03
CA VAL A 19 -22.65 -11.62 0.50
C VAL A 19 -22.30 -13.03 0.04
N SER A 20 -21.70 -13.82 0.93
CA SER A 20 -21.33 -15.20 0.61
C SER A 20 -21.60 -16.08 1.82
N VAL A 21 -22.34 -17.17 1.57
CA VAL A 21 -22.66 -18.18 2.58
C VAL A 21 -21.57 -19.25 2.65
N SER A 22 -20.91 -19.56 1.53
CA SER A 22 -20.00 -20.71 1.38
C SER A 22 -18.60 -20.35 0.85
N GLY A 23 -18.26 -19.06 0.70
CA GLY A 23 -17.00 -18.61 0.11
C GLY A 23 -16.87 -18.81 -1.41
N GLN A 24 -17.79 -19.55 -2.03
CA GLN A 24 -17.86 -19.79 -3.47
C GLN A 24 -19.01 -18.99 -4.08
N CYS A 25 -18.71 -18.05 -4.98
CA CYS A 25 -19.71 -17.22 -5.64
C CYS A 25 -19.73 -17.44 -7.16
N TYR A 26 -20.85 -17.94 -7.67
CA TYR A 26 -21.08 -18.16 -9.10
C TYR A 26 -21.91 -17.06 -9.78
N MET A 27 -22.50 -16.15 -9.00
CA MET A 27 -23.44 -15.13 -9.51
C MET A 27 -22.84 -14.26 -10.62
N SER A 28 -21.59 -13.80 -10.44
CA SER A 28 -20.90 -12.97 -11.44
C SER A 28 -20.46 -13.75 -12.68
N ALA A 29 -20.16 -15.05 -12.54
CA ALA A 29 -19.86 -15.89 -13.68
C ALA A 29 -21.12 -16.13 -14.52
N PHE A 30 -22.24 -16.42 -13.86
CA PHE A 30 -23.51 -16.70 -14.52
C PHE A 30 -24.09 -15.48 -15.24
N LEU A 31 -24.12 -14.31 -14.59
CA LEU A 31 -24.76 -13.12 -15.17
C LEU A 31 -23.91 -12.39 -16.22
N GLY A 32 -22.59 -12.54 -16.20
CA GLY A 32 -21.72 -11.72 -17.04
C GLY A 32 -20.37 -12.35 -17.39
N GLY A 33 -20.23 -13.67 -17.26
CA GLY A 33 -19.01 -14.40 -17.64
C GLY A 33 -17.77 -14.13 -16.78
N ARG A 34 -17.92 -13.39 -15.68
CA ARG A 34 -16.80 -12.90 -14.85
C ARG A 34 -16.75 -13.63 -13.51
N SER A 35 -15.87 -14.61 -13.37
CA SER A 35 -15.79 -15.42 -12.14
C SER A 35 -15.21 -14.65 -10.95
N GLY A 36 -16.00 -14.51 -9.88
CA GLY A 36 -15.53 -13.93 -8.62
C GLY A 36 -14.49 -14.80 -7.92
N ASN A 37 -14.60 -16.12 -8.06
CA ASN A 37 -13.63 -17.09 -7.54
C ASN A 37 -12.25 -17.01 -8.24
N ARG A 38 -12.18 -16.34 -9.40
CA ARG A 38 -10.93 -16.05 -10.13
C ARG A 38 -10.50 -14.58 -10.02
N GLY A 39 -11.10 -13.83 -9.10
CA GLY A 39 -10.78 -12.42 -8.88
C GLY A 39 -11.37 -11.44 -9.90
N SER A 40 -12.25 -11.88 -10.81
CA SER A 40 -12.81 -11.02 -11.86
C SER A 40 -14.22 -10.48 -11.56
N CYS A 41 -14.73 -10.65 -10.34
CA CYS A 41 -16.09 -10.30 -9.94
C CYS A 41 -16.52 -8.91 -10.43
N ALA A 42 -17.68 -8.80 -11.08
CA ALA A 42 -18.29 -7.54 -11.50
C ALA A 42 -19.22 -6.94 -10.42
N GLY A 43 -19.38 -7.62 -9.28
CA GLY A 43 -20.24 -7.20 -8.18
C GLY A 43 -21.74 -7.21 -8.50
N PRO A 44 -22.31 -8.22 -9.17
CA PRO A 44 -23.74 -8.22 -9.49
C PRO A 44 -24.63 -8.19 -8.25
N CYS A 45 -24.25 -8.81 -7.13
CA CYS A 45 -24.99 -8.72 -5.86
C CYS A 45 -25.21 -7.28 -5.35
N ARG A 46 -24.48 -6.32 -5.92
CA ARG A 46 -24.55 -4.90 -5.59
C ARG A 46 -25.50 -4.10 -6.49
N LEU A 47 -26.14 -4.76 -7.46
CA LEU A 47 -27.19 -4.21 -8.32
C LEU A 47 -28.55 -4.23 -7.59
N PRO A 48 -29.57 -3.53 -8.11
CA PRO A 48 -30.92 -3.43 -7.52
C PRO A 48 -31.72 -4.76 -7.58
N PHE A 49 -31.26 -5.79 -6.87
CA PHE A 49 -31.94 -7.07 -6.72
C PHE A 49 -32.91 -7.04 -5.54
N ALA A 50 -34.21 -7.05 -5.84
CA ALA A 50 -35.29 -7.06 -4.87
C ALA A 50 -36.12 -8.35 -4.98
N ALA A 51 -36.39 -8.99 -3.85
CA ALA A 51 -37.22 -10.20 -3.80
C ALA A 51 -38.72 -9.89 -3.90
N ASP A 52 -39.10 -8.67 -3.52
CA ASP A 52 -40.46 -8.13 -3.46
C ASP A 52 -40.78 -7.18 -4.63
N GLY A 53 -39.88 -7.06 -5.60
CA GLY A 53 -40.05 -6.16 -6.74
C GLY A 53 -39.85 -4.67 -6.42
N SER A 54 -39.46 -4.32 -5.20
CA SER A 54 -39.27 -2.92 -4.77
C SER A 54 -38.11 -2.18 -5.46
N GLY A 55 -37.23 -2.91 -6.16
CA GLY A 55 -35.97 -2.36 -6.66
C GLY A 55 -34.94 -2.09 -5.56
N ALA A 56 -35.18 -2.54 -4.32
CA ALA A 56 -34.18 -2.52 -3.26
C ALA A 56 -32.94 -3.38 -3.62
N ALA A 57 -31.80 -3.10 -2.99
CA ALA A 57 -30.57 -3.87 -3.20
C ALA A 57 -30.37 -4.88 -2.06
N HIS A 58 -31.26 -5.87 -1.95
CA HIS A 58 -31.31 -6.82 -0.82
C HIS A 58 -30.04 -7.66 -0.65
N LEU A 59 -29.17 -7.72 -1.65
CA LEU A 59 -27.91 -8.45 -1.62
C LEU A 59 -26.68 -7.52 -1.46
N SER A 60 -26.89 -6.20 -1.43
CA SER A 60 -25.82 -5.21 -1.40
C SER A 60 -25.38 -4.92 0.03
N LEU A 61 -24.25 -5.49 0.44
CA LEU A 61 -23.61 -5.14 1.71
C LEU A 61 -22.94 -3.75 1.64
N LYS A 62 -22.90 -3.09 2.80
CA LYS A 62 -21.95 -2.03 3.12
C LYS A 62 -20.54 -2.58 3.01
N ASP A 63 -19.58 -1.68 2.84
CA ASP A 63 -18.18 -2.08 2.85
C ASP A 63 -17.66 -2.27 4.27
N LEU A 64 -16.70 -3.18 4.42
CA LEU A 64 -16.01 -3.42 5.67
C LEU A 64 -15.21 -2.17 6.05
N SER A 65 -15.28 -1.77 7.31
CA SER A 65 -14.26 -0.92 7.90
C SER A 65 -14.02 -1.34 9.34
N ALA A 66 -12.85 -1.91 9.56
CA ALA A 66 -12.28 -2.25 10.85
C ALA A 66 -11.04 -1.39 11.17
N VAL A 67 -10.98 -0.20 10.54
CA VAL A 67 -9.83 0.70 10.67
C VAL A 67 -9.64 1.13 12.13
N LYS A 68 -10.73 1.43 12.85
CA LYS A 68 -10.68 1.84 14.27
C LYS A 68 -10.20 0.71 15.18
N GLU A 69 -10.39 -0.52 14.75
CA GLU A 69 -10.06 -1.74 15.46
C GLU A 69 -8.62 -2.19 15.21
N LEU A 70 -7.91 -1.58 14.25
CA LEU A 70 -6.52 -1.93 13.91
C LEU A 70 -5.58 -2.02 15.13
N PRO A 71 -5.56 -1.06 16.07
CA PRO A 71 -4.72 -1.18 17.26
C PRO A 71 -5.05 -2.43 18.10
N LYS A 72 -6.34 -2.78 18.20
CA LYS A 72 -6.77 -3.99 18.91
C LYS A 72 -6.34 -5.25 18.16
N LEU A 73 -6.50 -5.28 16.84
CA LEU A 73 -6.08 -6.39 15.98
C LEU A 73 -4.56 -6.62 16.08
N GLN A 74 -3.77 -5.54 16.07
CA GLN A 74 -2.32 -5.61 16.30
C GLN A 74 -2.00 -6.16 17.70
N ALA A 75 -2.67 -5.66 18.75
CA ALA A 75 -2.44 -6.11 20.12
C ALA A 75 -2.71 -7.61 20.33
N ILE A 76 -3.68 -8.20 19.61
CA ILE A 76 -3.99 -9.63 19.68
C ILE A 76 -3.12 -10.51 18.78
N GLY A 77 -2.17 -9.92 18.05
CA GLY A 77 -1.17 -10.62 17.22
C GLY A 77 -1.57 -10.86 15.77
N VAL A 78 -2.46 -10.06 15.19
CA VAL A 78 -2.68 -10.07 13.73
C VAL A 78 -1.41 -9.53 13.06
N ALA A 79 -0.84 -10.31 12.16
CA ALA A 79 0.41 -10.00 11.47
C ALA A 79 0.21 -9.08 10.26
N SER A 80 -0.91 -9.25 9.53
CA SER A 80 -1.21 -8.49 8.32
C SER A 80 -2.63 -7.93 8.33
N ALA A 81 -2.75 -6.63 8.02
CA ALA A 81 -4.02 -5.95 7.81
C ALA A 81 -4.25 -5.75 6.30
N LYS A 82 -5.29 -6.41 5.78
CA LYS A 82 -5.55 -6.46 4.34
C LYS A 82 -6.66 -5.50 3.92
N ILE A 83 -6.41 -4.80 2.82
CA ILE A 83 -7.37 -3.89 2.19
C ILE A 83 -7.85 -4.53 0.88
N GLU A 84 -9.16 -4.66 0.71
CA GLU A 84 -9.76 -5.13 -0.54
C GLU A 84 -9.79 -3.99 -1.57
N GLY A 85 -8.74 -3.92 -2.38
CA GLY A 85 -8.54 -2.89 -3.41
C GLY A 85 -8.75 -3.34 -4.85
N ARG A 86 -9.28 -4.54 -5.12
CA ARG A 86 -9.43 -5.02 -6.51
C ARG A 86 -10.33 -4.09 -7.32
N LEU A 87 -9.85 -3.71 -8.51
CA LEU A 87 -10.54 -2.79 -9.41
C LEU A 87 -10.87 -1.44 -8.74
N ARG A 88 -9.97 -0.95 -7.87
CA ARG A 88 -10.05 0.38 -7.25
C ARG A 88 -8.93 1.28 -7.76
N GLY A 89 -9.22 2.58 -7.86
CA GLY A 89 -8.24 3.59 -8.26
C GLY A 89 -7.25 3.92 -7.13
N PRO A 90 -6.14 4.60 -7.44
CA PRO A 90 -5.12 4.98 -6.46
C PRO A 90 -5.68 5.86 -5.34
N GLU A 91 -6.69 6.70 -5.59
CA GLU A 91 -7.33 7.53 -4.58
C GLU A 91 -7.96 6.71 -3.45
N TYR A 92 -8.61 5.59 -3.80
CA TYR A 92 -9.21 4.68 -2.82
C TYR A 92 -8.13 4.03 -1.95
N VAL A 93 -7.06 3.52 -2.59
CA VAL A 93 -5.94 2.88 -1.90
C VAL A 93 -5.26 3.88 -0.97
N ALA A 94 -5.00 5.11 -1.44
CA ALA A 94 -4.37 6.16 -0.65
C ALA A 94 -5.21 6.54 0.58
N ALA A 95 -6.53 6.72 0.42
CA ALA A 95 -7.42 7.00 1.56
C ALA A 95 -7.44 5.87 2.58
N ALA A 96 -7.61 4.62 2.13
CA ALA A 96 -7.67 3.46 3.00
C ALA A 96 -6.36 3.24 3.75
N VAL A 97 -5.22 3.30 3.06
CA VAL A 97 -3.88 3.15 3.67
C VAL A 97 -3.60 4.29 4.65
N THR A 98 -3.93 5.54 4.29
CA THR A 98 -3.74 6.69 5.17
C THR A 98 -4.55 6.53 6.45
N ALA A 99 -5.82 6.13 6.34
CA ALA A 99 -6.67 5.90 7.50
C ALA A 99 -6.12 4.77 8.39
N CYS A 100 -5.68 3.66 7.79
CA CYS A 100 -5.06 2.55 8.53
C CYS A 100 -3.79 2.98 9.27
N LYS A 101 -2.88 3.70 8.60
CA LYS A 101 -1.63 4.20 9.20
C LYS A 101 -1.89 5.14 10.37
N LYS A 102 -2.78 6.12 10.19
CA LYS A 102 -3.16 7.05 11.25
C LYS A 102 -3.76 6.31 12.44
N SER A 103 -4.66 5.36 12.21
CA SER A 103 -5.24 4.58 13.29
C SER A 103 -4.20 3.78 14.07
N LEU A 104 -3.22 3.16 13.39
CA LEU A 104 -2.13 2.43 14.03
C LEU A 104 -1.18 3.35 14.82
N ALA A 105 -0.98 4.58 14.35
CA ALA A 105 -0.21 5.61 15.05
C ALA A 105 -0.97 6.26 16.23
N GLY A 106 -2.24 5.89 16.47
CA GLY A 106 -3.09 6.55 17.46
C GLY A 106 -3.54 7.96 17.05
N GLU A 107 -3.34 8.35 15.78
CA GLU A 107 -3.75 9.63 15.24
C GLU A 107 -5.22 9.60 14.79
N LYS A 108 -5.87 10.77 14.87
CA LYS A 108 -7.22 10.93 14.31
C LYS A 108 -7.15 10.90 12.79
N TYR A 109 -7.91 10.01 12.17
CA TYR A 109 -8.16 10.00 10.73
C TYR A 109 -9.55 10.55 10.41
N ASP A 110 -9.70 11.12 9.22
CA ASP A 110 -10.97 11.64 8.76
C ASP A 110 -11.77 10.51 8.08
N GLU A 111 -12.79 10.00 8.78
CA GLU A 111 -13.67 8.96 8.24
C GLU A 111 -14.49 9.46 7.03
N THR A 112 -14.73 10.78 6.92
CA THR A 112 -15.49 11.35 5.80
C THR A 112 -14.70 11.22 4.49
N VAL A 113 -13.38 11.36 4.54
CA VAL A 113 -12.48 11.13 3.40
C VAL A 113 -12.51 9.66 2.98
N LEU A 114 -12.52 8.73 3.94
CA LEU A 114 -12.62 7.31 3.62
C LEU A 114 -14.00 6.95 3.04
N ARG A 115 -15.08 7.57 3.54
CA ARG A 115 -16.43 7.37 2.99
C ARG A 115 -16.57 7.97 1.59
N SER A 116 -15.92 9.10 1.31
CA SER A 116 -16.04 9.77 0.02
C SER A 116 -15.39 8.98 -1.10
N VAL A 117 -14.29 8.24 -0.88
CA VAL A 117 -13.68 7.42 -1.95
C VAL A 117 -14.56 6.28 -2.41
N PHE A 118 -15.29 5.64 -1.49
CA PHE A 118 -16.21 4.56 -1.80
C PHE A 118 -17.01 4.18 -0.55
N SER A 119 -18.33 4.38 -0.59
CA SER A 119 -19.23 4.00 0.49
C SER A 119 -20.57 3.54 -0.10
N ARG A 120 -21.26 2.66 0.63
CA ARG A 120 -22.63 2.25 0.36
C ARG A 120 -23.46 2.49 1.60
N SER A 121 -24.01 3.68 1.76
CA SER A 121 -24.71 4.05 3.00
C SER A 121 -23.84 3.89 4.27
N GLY A 122 -22.51 4.03 4.13
CA GLY A 122 -21.52 3.89 5.18
C GLY A 122 -20.76 2.56 5.20
N PHE A 123 -20.08 2.33 6.31
CA PHE A 123 -19.31 1.11 6.58
C PHE A 123 -19.99 0.21 7.60
N THR A 124 -19.54 -1.04 7.64
CA THR A 124 -19.91 -2.01 8.68
C THR A 124 -18.67 -2.74 9.19
N ASN A 125 -18.64 -3.08 10.46
CA ASN A 125 -17.69 -4.00 11.10
C ASN A 125 -18.42 -5.24 11.67
N ALA A 126 -19.67 -5.45 11.26
CA ALA A 126 -20.61 -6.29 11.99
C ALA A 126 -20.22 -7.77 12.07
N TYR A 127 -19.47 -8.31 11.10
CA TYR A 127 -18.91 -9.66 11.20
C TYR A 127 -17.94 -9.80 12.38
N MET A 128 -17.12 -8.77 12.66
CA MET A 128 -16.18 -8.79 13.80
C MET A 128 -16.90 -8.68 15.14
N GLU A 129 -18.05 -8.00 15.16
CA GLU A 129 -18.86 -7.81 16.37
C GLU A 129 -19.94 -8.91 16.55
N GLY A 130 -20.00 -9.89 15.65
CA GLY A 130 -21.04 -10.93 15.67
C GLY A 130 -22.46 -10.43 15.37
N ARG A 131 -22.61 -9.22 14.80
CA ARG A 131 -23.91 -8.59 14.51
C ARG A 131 -24.41 -8.88 13.09
N ILE A 132 -24.76 -10.13 12.79
CA ILE A 132 -25.20 -10.53 11.45
C ILE A 132 -26.69 -10.21 11.26
N ASN A 133 -27.01 -8.99 10.79
CA ASN A 133 -28.40 -8.54 10.59
C ASN A 133 -28.52 -7.49 9.46
N GLY A 134 -29.74 -6.97 9.27
CA GLY A 134 -30.07 -6.00 8.21
C GLY A 134 -29.21 -4.72 8.19
N SER A 135 -28.57 -4.34 9.29
CA SER A 135 -27.72 -3.13 9.35
C SER A 135 -26.47 -3.22 8.47
N MET A 136 -26.11 -4.42 8.03
CA MET A 136 -24.97 -4.70 7.15
C MET A 136 -25.24 -4.33 5.69
N PHE A 137 -26.49 -4.13 5.30
CA PHE A 137 -26.87 -3.83 3.92
C PHE A 137 -26.86 -2.32 3.67
N GLY A 138 -26.51 -1.93 2.45
CA GLY A 138 -26.39 -0.54 2.05
C GLY A 138 -26.35 -0.37 0.54
N VAL A 139 -26.78 0.80 0.08
CA VAL A 139 -26.83 1.19 -1.33
C VAL A 139 -25.85 2.33 -1.59
N ARG A 140 -25.37 2.41 -2.83
CA ARG A 140 -24.67 3.60 -3.30
C ARG A 140 -25.67 4.53 -3.95
N THR A 141 -25.72 5.78 -3.52
CA THR A 141 -26.63 6.79 -4.07
C THR A 141 -25.91 7.70 -5.08
N PRO A 142 -26.65 8.49 -5.89
CA PRO A 142 -26.06 9.53 -6.71
C PRO A 142 -25.24 10.56 -5.90
N GLU A 143 -25.67 10.88 -4.67
CA GLU A 143 -24.98 11.78 -3.76
C GLU A 143 -23.62 11.21 -3.35
N ASP A 144 -23.53 9.90 -3.08
CA ASP A 144 -22.26 9.23 -2.82
C ASP A 144 -21.30 9.38 -4.01
N ALA A 145 -21.81 9.26 -5.25
CA ALA A 145 -21.01 9.43 -6.45
C ALA A 145 -20.52 10.89 -6.64
N ALA A 146 -21.38 11.87 -6.35
CA ALA A 146 -21.02 13.29 -6.39
C ALA A 146 -19.96 13.63 -5.33
N ALA A 147 -20.12 13.12 -4.10
CA ALA A 147 -19.15 13.29 -3.02
C ALA A 147 -17.79 12.67 -3.36
N SER A 148 -17.77 11.47 -3.97
CA SER A 148 -16.53 10.87 -4.49
C SER A 148 -15.84 11.79 -5.47
N LYS A 149 -16.57 12.31 -6.46
CA LYS A 149 -16.00 13.20 -7.49
C LYS A 149 -15.42 14.47 -6.88
N ALA A 150 -16.11 15.08 -5.91
CA ALA A 150 -15.67 16.28 -5.23
C ALA A 150 -14.39 16.06 -4.39
N ALA A 151 -14.21 14.88 -3.80
CA ALA A 151 -13.04 14.58 -2.97
C ALA A 151 -11.76 14.28 -3.77
N MET A 152 -11.86 13.92 -5.06
CA MET A 152 -10.72 13.44 -5.87
C MET A 152 -9.46 14.34 -5.81
N PRO A 153 -9.55 15.69 -5.93
CA PRO A 153 -8.36 16.53 -5.90
C PRO A 153 -7.58 16.44 -4.58
N ALA A 154 -8.29 16.42 -3.44
CA ALA A 154 -7.67 16.29 -2.12
C ALA A 154 -7.05 14.90 -1.92
N LEU A 155 -7.72 13.86 -2.42
CA LEU A 155 -7.24 12.48 -2.33
C LEU A 155 -5.97 12.23 -3.15
N ARG A 156 -5.84 12.88 -4.31
CA ARG A 156 -4.61 12.86 -5.10
C ARG A 156 -3.42 13.40 -4.36
N GLU A 157 -3.66 14.31 -3.42
CA GLU A 157 -2.59 14.87 -2.61
C GLU A 157 -2.01 13.87 -1.61
N LEU A 158 -2.78 12.86 -1.19
CA LEU A 158 -2.32 11.81 -0.27
C LEU A 158 -1.20 10.94 -0.86
N TYR A 159 -1.10 10.86 -2.19
CA TYR A 159 -0.13 10.03 -2.88
C TYR A 159 0.66 10.77 -3.96
N ARG A 160 0.56 12.11 -4.04
CA ARG A 160 1.33 12.90 -5.01
C ARG A 160 2.83 12.74 -4.79
N ARG A 161 3.25 12.66 -3.53
CA ARG A 161 4.64 12.42 -3.15
C ARG A 161 4.77 10.99 -2.69
N GLU A 162 5.81 10.32 -3.17
CA GLU A 162 6.24 9.08 -2.57
C GLU A 162 6.59 9.33 -1.10
N MET A 163 6.31 8.33 -0.26
CA MET A 163 6.77 8.29 1.12
C MET A 163 7.85 7.22 1.20
N PRO A 164 9.13 7.57 1.02
CA PRO A 164 10.22 6.65 1.28
C PRO A 164 10.20 6.31 2.78
N ARG A 165 10.26 5.03 3.12
CA ARG A 165 10.19 4.57 4.52
C ARG A 165 11.18 3.47 4.85
N VAL A 166 11.94 2.99 3.86
CA VAL A 166 12.93 1.94 4.07
C VAL A 166 14.30 2.62 4.11
N PRO A 167 14.84 2.90 5.31
CA PRO A 167 16.15 3.51 5.43
C PRO A 167 17.23 2.54 4.99
N VAL A 168 18.11 3.01 4.11
CA VAL A 168 19.25 2.26 3.59
C VAL A 168 20.55 3.01 3.85
N SER A 169 21.58 2.28 4.25
CA SER A 169 22.95 2.77 4.34
C SER A 169 23.70 2.39 3.06
N PHE A 170 24.50 3.28 2.51
CA PHE A 170 25.43 2.94 1.44
C PHE A 170 26.86 2.81 1.98
N THR A 171 27.56 1.75 1.57
CA THR A 171 29.02 1.66 1.69
C THR A 171 29.62 1.77 0.30
N VAL A 172 30.49 2.76 0.11
CA VAL A 172 31.22 3.02 -1.13
C VAL A 172 32.67 2.61 -0.90
N TRP A 173 33.08 1.51 -1.52
CA TRP A 173 34.45 1.01 -1.44
C TRP A 173 35.21 1.39 -2.72
N PHE A 174 36.33 2.09 -2.58
CA PHE A 174 37.22 2.45 -3.67
C PHE A 174 38.45 1.53 -3.70
N ASP A 175 38.83 1.08 -4.89
CA ASP A 175 40.11 0.44 -5.15
C ASP A 175 40.67 0.87 -6.53
N SER A 176 41.83 0.33 -6.90
CA SER A 176 42.49 0.65 -8.16
C SER A 176 41.78 0.11 -9.41
N GLU A 177 40.88 -0.87 -9.26
CA GLU A 177 40.19 -1.54 -10.36
C GLU A 177 38.77 -0.99 -10.58
N GLY A 178 38.17 -0.38 -9.56
CA GLY A 178 36.80 0.12 -9.62
C GLY A 178 36.26 0.67 -8.31
N VAL A 179 34.94 0.72 -8.27
CA VAL A 179 34.15 1.12 -7.11
C VAL A 179 33.08 0.08 -6.87
N LYS A 180 32.96 -0.37 -5.63
CA LYS A 180 31.88 -1.24 -5.16
C LYS A 180 30.91 -0.44 -4.31
N LEU A 181 29.65 -0.39 -4.72
CA LEU A 181 28.55 0.20 -3.96
C LEU A 181 27.72 -0.91 -3.31
N THR A 182 27.57 -0.86 -1.99
CA THR A 182 26.68 -1.76 -1.24
C THR A 182 25.54 -0.97 -0.62
N ALA A 183 24.30 -1.38 -0.80
CA ALA A 183 23.13 -0.89 -0.06
C ALA A 183 22.74 -1.91 1.01
N ARG A 184 22.37 -1.46 2.20
CA ARG A 184 21.90 -2.33 3.29
C ARG A 184 20.71 -1.70 4.02
N ASP A 185 19.68 -2.48 4.30
CA ASP A 185 18.54 -2.06 5.13
C ASP A 185 18.73 -2.45 6.61
N ARG A 186 17.78 -2.06 7.47
CA ARG A 186 17.81 -2.36 8.91
C ARG A 186 17.54 -3.83 9.25
N GLU A 187 16.98 -4.58 8.33
CA GLU A 187 16.69 -6.01 8.50
C GLU A 187 17.92 -6.86 8.10
N GLY A 188 18.97 -6.22 7.58
CA GLY A 188 20.23 -6.85 7.21
C GLY A 188 20.27 -7.29 5.75
N ASN A 189 19.21 -7.04 4.97
CA ASN A 189 19.18 -7.30 3.53
C ASN A 189 20.16 -6.36 2.83
N PHE A 190 20.86 -6.86 1.81
CA PHE A 190 21.83 -6.05 1.08
C PHE A 190 21.89 -6.39 -0.41
N ALA A 191 22.33 -5.40 -1.19
CA ALA A 191 22.61 -5.53 -2.62
C ALA A 191 23.93 -4.83 -2.97
N VAL A 192 24.62 -5.31 -4.00
CA VAL A 192 25.95 -4.83 -4.40
C VAL A 192 25.97 -4.53 -5.90
N ALA A 193 26.59 -3.41 -6.28
CA ALA A 193 26.90 -3.06 -7.66
C ALA A 193 28.36 -2.61 -7.79
N TYR A 194 28.90 -2.75 -8.99
CA TYR A 194 30.27 -2.37 -9.33
C TYR A 194 30.28 -1.32 -10.44
N SER A 195 31.26 -0.43 -10.42
CA SER A 195 31.48 0.51 -11.51
C SER A 195 31.88 -0.22 -12.79
N ILE A 196 31.49 0.34 -13.94
CA ILE A 196 31.82 -0.22 -15.26
C ILE A 196 33.27 0.09 -15.64
N SER A 197 33.82 1.17 -15.10
CA SER A 197 35.21 1.57 -15.34
C SER A 197 35.92 1.92 -14.04
N ALA A 198 37.24 1.79 -14.04
CA ALA A 198 38.08 2.28 -12.96
C ALA A 198 37.88 3.81 -12.75
N PRO A 199 37.92 4.30 -11.50
CA PRO A 199 37.85 5.72 -11.21
C PRO A 199 39.11 6.45 -11.70
N THR A 200 38.95 7.65 -12.25
CA THR A 200 40.09 8.48 -12.67
C THR A 200 40.53 9.43 -11.56
N LYS A 201 41.71 10.04 -11.69
CA LYS A 201 42.21 10.99 -10.69
C LYS A 201 41.27 12.20 -10.57
N ALA A 202 40.70 12.40 -9.38
CA ALA A 202 39.84 13.53 -9.11
C ALA A 202 40.63 14.84 -9.00
N GLN A 203 40.11 15.92 -9.59
CA GLN A 203 40.69 17.26 -9.49
C GLN A 203 40.23 18.02 -8.23
N LYS A 204 39.12 17.58 -7.63
CA LYS A 204 38.48 18.15 -6.43
C LYS A 204 37.99 17.01 -5.53
N PRO A 205 37.75 17.24 -4.23
CA PRO A 205 37.06 16.28 -3.37
C PRO A 205 35.75 15.81 -3.99
N GLN A 206 35.46 14.51 -3.92
CA GLN A 206 34.33 13.87 -4.61
C GLN A 206 33.18 13.49 -3.68
N GLU A 207 33.42 13.44 -2.37
CA GLU A 207 32.53 12.94 -1.33
C GLU A 207 31.15 13.60 -1.40
N GLU A 208 31.09 14.94 -1.47
CA GLU A 208 29.82 15.66 -1.61
C GLU A 208 29.10 15.36 -2.93
N ALA A 209 29.86 15.19 -4.03
CA ALA A 209 29.29 14.90 -5.33
C ALA A 209 28.67 13.49 -5.35
N ILE A 210 29.35 12.53 -4.74
CA ILE A 210 28.88 11.16 -4.55
C ILE A 210 27.63 11.15 -3.66
N GLN A 211 27.66 11.87 -2.54
CA GLN A 211 26.50 12.01 -1.65
C GLN A 211 25.29 12.58 -2.38
N ARG A 212 25.46 13.65 -3.16
CA ARG A 212 24.39 14.22 -3.99
C ARG A 212 23.88 13.25 -5.06
N ALA A 213 24.72 12.36 -5.57
CA ALA A 213 24.31 11.35 -6.54
C ALA A 213 23.53 10.22 -5.87
N LEU A 214 24.02 9.67 -4.75
CA LEU A 214 23.42 8.54 -4.05
C LEU A 214 22.13 8.91 -3.29
N ALA A 215 22.00 10.15 -2.84
CA ALA A 215 20.79 10.64 -2.16
C ALA A 215 19.54 10.74 -3.08
N LYS A 216 19.69 10.59 -4.40
CA LYS A 216 18.57 10.68 -5.36
C LYS A 216 17.79 9.37 -5.45
N THR A 217 17.13 8.99 -4.37
CA THR A 217 16.35 7.73 -4.25
C THR A 217 14.89 7.85 -4.73
N GLY A 218 14.49 8.98 -5.32
CA GLY A 218 13.11 9.16 -5.80
C GLY A 218 12.71 8.11 -6.84
N GLY A 219 11.44 7.71 -6.83
CA GLY A 219 10.93 6.57 -7.60
C GLY A 219 11.05 5.24 -6.85
N THR A 220 11.56 5.24 -5.62
CA THR A 220 11.80 4.03 -4.82
C THR A 220 11.26 4.19 -3.39
N PRO A 221 10.93 3.09 -2.68
CA PRO A 221 10.50 3.17 -1.29
C PRO A 221 11.64 3.47 -0.31
N PHE A 222 12.88 3.61 -0.79
CA PHE A 222 14.08 3.72 0.03
C PHE A 222 14.47 5.17 0.29
N GLU A 223 14.88 5.47 1.52
CA GLU A 223 15.53 6.73 1.88
C GLU A 223 16.98 6.50 2.26
N LEU A 224 17.86 7.39 1.82
CA LEU A 224 19.24 7.37 2.26
C LEU A 224 19.31 7.75 3.74
N SER A 225 19.84 6.84 4.57
CA SER A 225 20.12 7.10 5.98
C SER A 225 21.55 7.57 6.21
N GLU A 226 22.54 6.92 5.62
CA GLU A 226 23.96 7.21 5.80
C GLU A 226 24.80 6.74 4.61
N ILE A 227 26.00 7.33 4.45
CA ILE A 227 27.00 6.91 3.48
C ILE A 227 28.34 6.74 4.19
N HIS A 228 28.96 5.58 4.00
CA HIS A 228 30.31 5.26 4.45
C HIS A 228 31.25 5.16 3.26
N PHE A 229 32.45 5.71 3.41
CA PHE A 229 33.52 5.63 2.41
C PHE A 229 34.64 4.75 2.97
N GLU A 230 35.02 3.72 2.22
CA GLU A 230 36.03 2.75 2.60
C GLU A 230 37.02 2.51 1.45
N GLY A 231 38.19 1.96 1.77
CA GLY A 231 39.26 1.70 0.81
C GLY A 231 40.09 2.93 0.46
N ASP A 232 40.45 3.05 -0.81
CA ASP A 232 41.30 4.13 -1.34
C ASP A 232 40.58 5.48 -1.36
N LYS A 233 41.34 6.57 -1.62
CA LYS A 233 40.77 7.91 -1.71
C LYS A 233 39.76 8.00 -2.88
N PRO A 234 38.61 8.66 -2.70
CA PRO A 234 37.60 8.80 -3.75
C PRO A 234 38.15 9.39 -5.05
N GLY A 235 38.11 8.58 -6.12
CA GLY A 235 38.40 9.01 -7.49
C GLY A 235 37.14 9.52 -8.20
N PHE A 236 37.33 10.05 -9.41
CA PHE A 236 36.23 10.55 -10.24
C PHE A 236 35.56 9.40 -11.02
N LEU A 237 34.24 9.32 -10.91
CA LEU A 237 33.38 8.54 -11.80
C LEU A 237 32.30 9.43 -12.42
N PRO A 238 31.93 9.20 -13.69
CA PRO A 238 30.79 9.88 -14.30
C PRO A 238 29.50 9.68 -13.50
N GLY A 239 28.70 10.75 -13.39
CA GLY A 239 27.41 10.69 -12.68
C GLY A 239 26.44 9.62 -13.18
N SER A 240 26.55 9.21 -14.46
CA SER A 240 25.78 8.11 -15.03
C SER A 240 26.07 6.77 -14.35
N GLN A 241 27.33 6.48 -14.01
CA GLN A 241 27.70 5.23 -13.34
C GLN A 241 27.19 5.20 -11.90
N TRP A 242 27.24 6.32 -11.17
CA TRP A 242 26.60 6.43 -9.85
C TRP A 242 25.10 6.20 -9.93
N ASN A 243 24.43 6.75 -10.94
CA ASN A 243 22.99 6.56 -11.15
C ASN A 243 22.63 5.11 -11.51
N GLU A 244 23.49 4.42 -12.25
CA GLU A 244 23.30 3.01 -12.59
C GLU A 244 23.51 2.11 -11.38
N MET A 245 24.67 2.22 -10.70
CA MET A 245 24.94 1.47 -9.47
C MET A 245 23.83 1.68 -8.43
N ARG A 246 23.39 2.93 -8.19
CA ARG A 246 22.30 3.23 -7.25
C ARG A 246 21.00 2.51 -7.65
N ARG A 247 20.63 2.49 -8.93
CA ARG A 247 19.42 1.80 -9.42
C ARG A 247 19.52 0.28 -9.36
N SER A 248 20.74 -0.27 -9.37
CA SER A 248 20.95 -1.71 -9.25
C SER A 248 20.87 -2.22 -7.81
N VAL A 249 21.11 -1.35 -6.82
CA VAL A 249 21.13 -1.72 -5.39
C VAL A 249 19.90 -1.28 -4.60
N LEU A 250 19.00 -0.50 -5.21
CA LEU A 250 17.69 -0.08 -4.68
C LEU A 250 16.58 -0.71 -5.53
#